data_AF-A0A848WG18-F1
#
_entry.id   AF-A0A848WG18-F1
#
_cell.length_a   1.000
_cell.length_b   1.000
_cell.length_c   1.000
_cell.angle_alpha   90.00
_cell.angle_beta   90.00
_cell.angle_gamma   90.00
#
_symmetry.space_group_name_H-M   'P 1'
#
loop_
_entity.id
_entity.type
_entity.pdbx_description
1 polymer ?
#
loop_
_entity_poly.entity_id
_entity_poly.type
_entity_poly.pdbx_seq_one_letter_code
_entity_poly.pdbx_strand_id
1 'polypeptide(L)' 'MSAINSLIPRQQAPSLEVATVGGGTWSLADQSPENFTMVVFYRGLHCPICSMYLGDLNKKAE' A
#
# COMPACT_ATOMS: atom_id res chain seq x y z
N MET A 1 -18.29 -8.20 15.88
CA MET A 1 -16.86 -8.13 16.22
C MET A 1 -16.10 -8.58 14.98
N SER A 2 -15.30 -7.71 14.35
CA SER A 2 -14.48 -8.15 13.21
C SER A 2 -13.37 -9.05 13.72
N ALA A 3 -13.25 -10.24 13.15
CA ALA A 3 -12.08 -11.08 13.35
C ALA A 3 -10.85 -10.32 12.81
N ILE A 4 -9.82 -10.16 13.64
CA ILE A 4 -8.55 -9.59 13.19
C ILE A 4 -7.88 -10.66 12.33
N ASN A 5 -7.93 -10.50 11.01
CA ASN A 5 -7.12 -11.29 10.08
C ASN A 5 -5.71 -10.68 10.05
N SER A 6 -4.81 -11.28 10.83
CA SER A 6 -3.39 -10.93 10.82
C SER A 6 -2.76 -11.25 9.47
N LEU A 7 -1.92 -10.35 8.97
CA LEU A 7 -1.09 -10.63 7.80
C LEU A 7 0.03 -11.59 8.20
N ILE A 8 0.12 -12.73 7.51
CA ILE A 8 1.14 -13.75 7.77
C ILE A 8 2.06 -13.83 6.54
N PRO A 9 3.39 -13.77 6.72
CA PRO A 9 4.33 -13.90 5.61
C PRO A 9 4.10 -15.18 4.80
N ARG A 10 4.25 -15.08 3.47
CA ARG A 10 4.03 -16.18 2.50
C ARG A 10 2.59 -16.69 2.41
N GLN A 11 1.63 -16.00 3.04
CA GLN A 11 0.21 -16.19 2.75
C GLN A 11 -0.27 -15.14 1.76
N GLN A 12 -1.32 -15.48 1.01
CA GLN A 12 -1.95 -14.52 0.12
C GLN A 12 -2.46 -13.32 0.92
N ALA A 13 -2.11 -12.12 0.47
CA ALA A 13 -2.64 -10.90 1.07
C ALA A 13 -4.16 -10.83 0.86
N PRO A 14 -4.92 -10.26 1.81
CA PRO A 14 -6.35 -10.01 1.61
C PRO A 14 -6.60 -9.17 0.36
N SER A 15 -7.77 -9.35 -0.25
CA SER A 15 -8.19 -8.47 -1.35
C SER A 15 -8.22 -7.01 -0.88
N LEU A 16 -7.73 -6.12 -1.75
CA LEU A 16 -7.72 -4.69 -1.51
C LEU A 16 -8.11 -3.99 -2.80
N GLU A 17 -9.22 -3.26 -2.74
CA GLU A 17 -9.68 -2.37 -3.81
C GLU A 17 -9.84 -0.97 -3.26
N VAL A 18 -9.29 0.03 -3.95
CA VAL A 18 -9.35 1.44 -3.53
C VAL A 18 -9.61 2.34 -4.73
N ALA A 19 -10.36 3.42 -4.49
CA ALA A 19 -10.49 4.48 -5.47
C ALA A 19 -9.16 5.25 -5.57
N THR A 20 -8.72 5.58 -6.78
CA THR A 20 -7.50 6.38 -6.96
C THR A 20 -7.82 7.87 -7.05
N VAL A 21 -6.84 8.72 -6.69
CA VAL A 21 -6.99 10.19 -6.75
C VAL A 21 -7.25 10.67 -8.18
N GLY A 22 -6.71 9.97 -9.19
CA GLY A 22 -6.94 10.27 -10.61
C GLY A 22 -8.27 9.75 -11.17
N GLY A 23 -9.11 9.14 -10.33
CA GLY A 23 -10.32 8.43 -10.74
C GLY A 23 -10.07 6.93 -11.01
N GLY A 24 -11.16 6.18 -11.11
CA GLY A 24 -11.11 4.72 -11.26
C GLY A 24 -10.79 3.96 -9.96
N THR A 25 -10.73 2.64 -10.09
CA THR A 25 -10.48 1.70 -9.00
C THR A 25 -9.20 0.95 -9.26
N TRP A 26 -8.34 0.86 -8.25
CA TRP A 26 -7.15 0.03 -8.25
C TRP A 26 -7.40 -1.21 -7.39
N SER A 27 -7.00 -2.39 -7.87
CA SER A 27 -7.09 -3.66 -7.15
C SER A 27 -5.71 -4.28 -6.99
N LEU A 28 -5.40 -4.75 -5.76
CA LEU A 28 -4.17 -5.50 -5.49
C LEU A 28 -4.11 -6.82 -6.27
N ALA A 29 -5.25 -7.44 -6.57
CA ALA A 29 -5.31 -8.71 -7.30
C ALA A 29 -4.92 -8.57 -8.77
N ASP A 30 -5.06 -7.37 -9.34
CA ASP A 30 -4.76 -7.08 -10.74
C ASP A 30 -3.26 -6.77 -10.99
N GLN A 31 -2.45 -6.73 -9.93
CA GLN A 31 -1.05 -6.35 -10.04
C GLN A 31 -0.16 -7.55 -10.38
N SER A 32 0.73 -7.39 -11.37
CA SER A 32 1.72 -8.40 -11.78
C SER A 32 3.15 -7.84 -11.68
N PRO A 33 3.68 -7.58 -10.48
CA PRO A 33 5.03 -7.06 -10.30
C PRO A 33 6.09 -8.14 -10.58
N GLU A 34 7.31 -7.73 -10.93
CA GLU A 34 8.45 -8.65 -11.05
C GLU A 34 8.85 -9.26 -9.69
N ASN A 35 8.85 -8.42 -8.64
CA ASN A 35 9.29 -8.82 -7.31
C ASN A 35 8.13 -8.85 -6.31
N PHE A 36 7.51 -7.69 -6.05
CA PHE A 36 6.38 -7.55 -5.14
C PHE A 36 5.67 -6.20 -5.34
N THR A 37 4.44 -6.10 -4.85
CA THR A 37 3.70 -4.84 -4.72
C THR A 37 3.85 -4.32 -3.30
N MET A 38 4.42 -3.11 -3.13
CA MET A 38 4.50 -2.45 -1.84
C MET A 38 3.30 -1.53 -1.62
N VAL A 39 2.50 -1.80 -0.59
CA VAL A 39 1.39 -0.92 -0.19
C VAL A 39 1.76 -0.20 1.10
N VAL A 40 1.80 1.13 1.06
CA VAL A 40 2.20 1.96 2.20
C VAL A 40 1.01 2.74 2.73
N PHE A 41 0.58 2.40 3.95
CA PHE A 41 -0.43 3.15 4.69
C PHE A 41 0.23 4.23 5.53
N TYR A 42 -0.21 5.47 5.39
CA TYR A 42 0.30 6.61 6.13
C TYR A 42 -0.87 7.52 6.56
N ARG A 43 -0.62 8.40 7.54
CA ARG A 43 -1.67 9.26 8.12
C ARG A 43 -2.13 10.40 7.19
N GLY A 44 -1.39 10.68 6.13
CA GLY A 44 -1.63 11.80 5.22
C GLY A 44 -0.48 12.82 5.20
N LEU A 45 -0.62 13.82 4.33
CA LEU A 45 0.40 14.84 4.04
C LEU A 45 0.84 15.66 5.27
N HIS A 46 -0.07 15.91 6.21
CA HIS A 46 0.21 16.73 7.40
C HIS A 46 0.99 16.00 8.49
N CYS A 47 1.29 14.71 8.31
CA CYS A 47 2.13 13.95 9.23
C CYS A 47 3.61 14.17 8.84
N PRO A 48 4.42 14.94 9.61
CA PRO A 48 5.78 15.28 9.22
C PRO A 48 6.67 14.04 9.09
N ILE A 49 6.53 13.07 10.00
CA ILE A 49 7.25 11.80 9.96
C ILE A 49 6.87 11.01 8.71
N CYS A 50 5.59 10.98 8.35
CA CYS A 50 5.11 10.29 7.15
C CYS A 50 5.69 10.92 5.87
N SER A 51 5.74 12.25 5.81
CA SER A 51 6.34 12.96 4.68
C SER A 51 7.82 12.63 4.51
N MET A 52 8.57 12.53 5.61
CA MET A 52 9.97 12.14 5.57
C MET A 52 10.14 10.70 5.03
N TYR A 53 9.39 9.73 5.57
CA TYR A 53 9.45 8.34 5.12
C TYR A 53 9.07 8.18 3.65
N LEU A 54 8.02 8.86 3.19
CA LEU A 54 7.60 8.82 1.78
C LEU A 54 8.67 9.42 0.86
N GLY A 55 9.30 10.53 1.27
CA GLY A 55 10.39 11.14 0.51
C GLY A 55 11.59 10.20 0.35
N ASP A 56 11.97 9.50 1.41
CA ASP A 56 13.07 8.52 1.35
C ASP A 56 12.69 7.26 0.56
N LEU A 57 11.43 6.84 0.61
CA LEU A 57 10.93 5.73 -0.21
C LEU A 57 10.95 6.09 -1.70
N ASN A 58 10.52 7.29 -2.05
CA ASN A 58 10.48 7.74 -3.45
C ASN A 58 11.88 7.74 -4.08
N LYS A 59 12.90 8.23 -3.36
CA LYS A 59 14.31 8.19 -3.80
C LYS A 59 14.87 6.78 -4.05
N LYS A 60 14.28 5.75 -3.46
CA LYS A 60 14.69 4.35 -3.63
C LYS A 60 13.93 3.64 -4.76
N ALA A 61 12.81 4.20 -5.18
CA ALA A 61 11.96 3.66 -6.24
C ALA A 61 12.35 4.20 -7.63
N GLU A 62 13.07 5.32 -7.67
CA GLU A 62 13.75 5.90 -8.84
C GLU A 62 15.13 5.27 -9.07
#